data_AF-A0A959HWX8-F1
#
_entry.id   AF-A0A959HWX8-F1
#
_cell.length_a   1.000
_cell.length_b   1.000
_cell.length_c   1.000
_cell.angle_alpha   90.00
_cell.angle_beta   90.00
_cell.angle_gamma   90.00
#
_symmetry.space_group_name_H-M   'P 1'
#
loop_
_entity.id
_entity.type
_entity.pdbx_description
1 polymer ?
#
loop_
_entity_poly.entity_id
_entity_poly.type
_entity_poly.pdbx_seq_one_letter_code
_entity_poly.pdbx_strand_id
1 'polypeptide(L)'
;MGTTRHFFRKTLTLVLTLFFTGALPPFAFPQTVLFKAQKLTTEEGLANLMATAVFKDQEGFIWIGTGYGLNRYDGYNFRLFTQEENGLQADKEIARIDQDSDGKLWLFYRDGIEIIPPQSPILALDIFDPKAGHAAPFDSLFTGNAPFKTSEILLPKILDPKKRVWIHTNRGELFRYGNGRFKKIYRQEAAFFQYISIDQTENLWLG
;
A
#
# COMPACT_ATOMS: atom_id res chain seq x y z
N MET A 1 19.94 -27.32 76.51
CA MET A 1 19.57 -26.83 75.17
C MET A 1 18.12 -26.37 75.25
N GLY A 2 17.76 -25.11 75.32
CA GLY A 2 18.41 -23.88 74.84
C GLY A 2 17.31 -23.10 74.12
N THR A 3 16.61 -22.23 74.85
CA THR A 3 16.45 -20.78 74.55
C THR A 3 15.31 -20.50 73.54
N THR A 4 14.43 -19.50 73.67
CA THR A 4 14.56 -18.16 74.26
C THR A 4 13.17 -17.57 74.55
N ARG A 5 13.16 -16.61 75.47
CA ARG A 5 12.06 -15.93 76.16
C ARG A 5 11.57 -14.65 75.46
N HIS A 6 10.30 -14.30 75.74
CA HIS A 6 9.74 -12.96 76.07
C HIS A 6 9.79 -11.86 74.98
N PHE A 7 8.86 -10.90 74.87
CA PHE A 7 8.40 -9.84 75.81
C PHE A 7 7.11 -9.22 75.20
N PHE A 8 5.99 -9.05 75.92
CA PHE A 8 5.60 -7.95 76.83
C PHE A 8 5.08 -6.64 76.17
N ARG A 9 3.83 -6.31 76.56
CA ARG A 9 3.22 -4.97 76.79
C ARG A 9 2.69 -4.08 75.64
N LYS A 10 1.34 -3.95 75.69
CA LYS A 10 0.47 -2.75 75.65
C LYS A 10 1.11 -1.39 75.30
N THR A 11 0.48 -0.70 74.34
CA THR A 11 0.21 0.76 74.43
C THR A 11 -0.93 1.17 73.50
N LEU A 12 -1.90 1.91 74.07
CA LEU A 12 -3.03 2.56 73.42
C LEU A 12 -2.76 4.06 73.49
N THR A 13 -2.58 4.78 72.38
CA THR A 13 -2.94 6.22 72.31
C THR A 13 -3.01 6.77 70.88
N LEU A 14 -4.02 7.62 70.69
CA LEU A 14 -4.13 8.81 69.83
C LEU A 14 -4.90 8.71 68.51
N VAL A 15 -6.02 9.42 68.53
CA VAL A 15 -7.01 9.68 67.47
C VAL A 15 -6.45 10.71 66.49
N LEU A 16 -6.56 10.44 65.18
CA LEU A 16 -6.49 11.48 64.15
C LEU A 16 -7.72 11.35 63.25
N THR A 17 -8.69 12.23 63.47
CA THR A 17 -9.76 12.54 62.51
C THR A 17 -9.13 13.09 61.24
N LEU A 18 -9.19 12.34 60.13
CA LEU A 18 -8.97 12.90 58.79
C LEU A 18 -10.30 12.92 58.04
N PHE A 19 -10.74 14.13 57.71
CA PHE A 19 -11.86 14.45 56.85
C PHE A 19 -11.74 13.69 55.52
N PHE A 20 -12.66 12.76 55.28
CA PHE A 20 -12.85 12.12 53.99
C PHE A 20 -13.71 13.03 53.11
N THR A 21 -13.19 14.19 52.71
CA THR A 21 -13.75 14.91 51.56
C THR A 21 -13.14 14.27 50.32
N GLY A 22 -13.87 13.32 49.74
CA GLY A 22 -13.47 12.63 48.53
C GLY A 22 -13.26 13.61 47.39
N ALA A 23 -12.00 13.97 47.14
CA ALA A 23 -11.60 14.39 45.81
C ALA A 23 -11.67 13.14 44.94
N LEU A 24 -12.76 13.00 44.17
CA LEU A 24 -12.74 12.10 43.03
C LEU A 24 -11.48 12.45 42.23
N PRO A 25 -10.60 11.48 41.90
CA PRO A 25 -9.48 11.79 41.04
C PRO A 25 -10.06 12.42 39.76
N PRO A 26 -9.45 13.48 39.21
CA PRO A 26 -9.87 13.99 37.92
C PRO A 26 -9.85 12.79 36.96
N PHE A 27 -10.96 12.58 36.26
CA PHE A 27 -11.07 11.60 35.20
C PHE A 27 -9.98 11.90 34.16
N ALA A 28 -8.79 11.35 34.37
CA ALA A 28 -7.76 11.32 33.35
C ALA A 28 -8.23 10.28 32.35
N PHE A 29 -8.98 10.72 31.34
CA PHE A 29 -9.21 9.90 30.17
C PHE A 29 -7.83 9.56 29.61
N PRO A 30 -7.44 8.27 29.52
CA PRO A 30 -6.24 7.92 28.80
C PRO A 30 -6.39 8.51 27.40
N GLN A 31 -5.40 9.30 26.97
CA GLN A 31 -5.38 9.83 25.63
C GLN A 31 -5.40 8.63 24.70
N THR A 32 -6.54 8.39 24.04
CA THR A 32 -6.66 7.27 23.12
C THR A 32 -5.78 7.61 21.95
N VAL A 33 -4.61 6.98 21.86
CA VAL A 33 -3.76 7.08 20.68
C VAL A 33 -4.53 6.39 19.56
N LEU A 34 -5.26 7.18 18.77
CA LEU A 34 -6.09 6.69 17.67
C LEU A 34 -5.23 6.06 16.56
N PHE A 35 -3.95 6.45 16.48
CA PHE A 35 -3.01 5.89 15.52
C PHE A 35 -1.58 5.96 16.05
N LYS A 36 -0.83 4.85 15.90
CA LYS A 36 0.63 4.81 16.12
C LYS A 36 1.30 4.77 14.75
N ALA A 37 2.11 5.78 14.45
CA ALA A 37 2.92 5.83 13.23
C ALA A 37 4.34 5.34 13.53
N GLN A 38 4.91 4.53 12.64
CA GLN A 38 6.33 4.22 12.60
C GLN A 38 6.93 4.86 11.36
N LYS A 39 8.07 5.54 11.51
CA LYS A 39 8.84 6.07 10.39
C LYS A 39 9.75 4.96 9.88
N LEU A 40 9.69 4.68 8.58
CA LEU A 40 10.61 3.78 7.88
C LEU A 40 11.39 4.63 6.87
N THR A 41 12.71 4.52 6.91
CA THR A 41 13.66 5.32 6.13
C THR A 41 14.69 4.42 5.46
N THR A 42 15.67 5.04 4.81
CA THR A 42 16.83 4.35 4.24
C THR A 42 17.65 3.60 5.29
N GLU A 43 17.65 4.04 6.55
CA GLU A 43 18.36 3.36 7.64
C GLU A 43 17.74 1.98 7.94
N GLU A 44 16.43 1.82 7.71
CA GLU A 44 15.73 0.56 7.84
C GLU A 44 15.77 -0.30 6.55
N GLY A 45 16.42 0.18 5.48
CA GLY A 45 16.65 -0.56 4.24
C GLY A 45 15.74 -0.17 3.06
N LEU A 46 14.91 0.87 3.19
CA LEU A 46 14.17 1.43 2.06
C LEU A 46 15.14 2.07 1.07
N ALA A 47 15.16 1.64 -0.19
CA ALA A 47 16.15 2.12 -1.15
C ALA A 47 16.06 3.63 -1.45
N ASN A 48 14.85 4.20 -1.38
CA ASN A 48 14.64 5.62 -1.60
C ASN A 48 13.44 6.14 -0.78
N LEU A 49 13.59 7.34 -0.19
CA LEU A 49 12.54 7.99 0.59
C LEU A 49 11.36 8.49 -0.26
N MET A 50 11.53 8.64 -1.56
CA MET A 50 10.49 9.07 -2.50
C MET A 50 9.65 7.86 -2.93
N ALA A 51 8.78 7.42 -2.03
CA ALA A 51 7.76 6.42 -2.31
C ALA A 51 6.64 7.04 -3.15
N THR A 52 6.39 6.46 -4.32
CA THR A 52 5.48 7.02 -5.34
C THR A 52 4.25 6.14 -5.53
N ALA A 53 4.39 4.85 -5.21
CA ALA A 53 3.29 3.92 -5.10
C ALA A 53 3.46 3.06 -3.83
N VAL A 54 2.35 2.76 -3.16
CA VAL A 54 2.31 1.83 -2.03
C VAL A 54 1.15 0.86 -2.24
N PHE A 55 1.43 -0.43 -2.16
CA PHE A 55 0.43 -1.48 -2.37
C PHE A 55 0.63 -2.63 -1.38
N LYS A 56 -0.46 -3.09 -0.75
CA LYS A 56 -0.43 -4.30 0.06
C LYS A 56 -0.96 -5.47 -0.76
N ASP A 57 -0.15 -6.50 -0.94
CA ASP A 57 -0.54 -7.69 -1.67
C ASP A 57 -1.47 -8.62 -0.87
N GLN A 58 -1.90 -9.71 -1.51
CA GLN A 58 -2.77 -10.73 -0.90
C GLN A 58 -2.08 -11.55 0.20
N GLU A 59 -0.74 -11.62 0.20
CA GLU A 59 0.04 -12.34 1.21
C GLU A 59 0.35 -11.45 2.45
N GLY A 60 0.10 -10.14 2.33
CA GLY A 60 0.27 -9.15 3.39
C GLY A 60 1.56 -8.34 3.29
N PHE A 61 2.41 -8.58 2.28
CA PHE A 61 3.60 -7.77 2.05
C PHE A 61 3.23 -6.37 1.56
N ILE A 62 4.04 -5.40 1.96
CA ILE A 62 3.93 -4.02 1.48
C ILE A 62 4.94 -3.81 0.36
N TRP A 63 4.44 -3.40 -0.80
CA TRP A 63 5.21 -3.08 -1.98
C TRP A 63 5.26 -1.57 -2.15
N ILE A 64 6.48 -1.04 -2.31
CA ILE A 64 6.73 0.38 -2.43
C ILE A 64 7.47 0.61 -3.75
N GLY A 65 6.78 1.26 -4.67
CA GLY A 65 7.34 1.72 -5.93
C GLY A 65 8.12 3.02 -5.73
N THR A 66 9.26 3.12 -6.40
CA THR A 66 10.11 4.32 -6.41
C THR A 66 10.67 4.53 -7.82
N GLY A 67 11.36 5.65 -8.06
CA GLY A 67 12.16 5.86 -9.27
C GLY A 67 13.41 4.98 -9.40
N TYR A 68 13.79 4.26 -8.33
CA TYR A 68 14.97 3.40 -8.28
C TYR A 68 14.63 1.91 -8.20
N GLY A 69 13.37 1.56 -8.44
CA GLY A 69 12.90 0.18 -8.41
C GLY A 69 11.83 -0.07 -7.36
N LEU A 70 11.62 -1.35 -7.08
CA LEU A 70 10.52 -1.87 -6.28
C LEU A 70 11.05 -2.40 -4.95
N ASN A 71 10.51 -1.92 -3.83
CA ASN A 71 10.86 -2.39 -2.51
C ASN A 71 9.74 -3.27 -1.97
N ARG A 72 10.07 -4.43 -1.39
CA ARG A 72 9.13 -5.26 -0.62
C ARG A 72 9.48 -5.19 0.85
N TYR A 73 8.49 -4.90 1.69
CA TYR A 73 8.59 -4.91 3.14
C TYR A 73 7.73 -6.03 3.74
N ASP A 74 8.33 -6.84 4.60
CA ASP A 74 7.69 -7.98 5.26
C ASP A 74 7.21 -7.70 6.69
N GLY A 75 7.31 -6.45 7.14
CA GLY A 75 7.06 -6.05 8.53
C GLY A 75 8.33 -5.94 9.38
N TYR A 76 9.47 -6.41 8.87
CA TYR A 76 10.77 -6.37 9.53
C TYR A 76 11.86 -5.81 8.62
N ASN A 77 11.98 -6.34 7.40
CA ASN A 77 13.07 -6.05 6.48
C ASN A 77 12.54 -5.59 5.11
N PHE A 78 13.35 -4.79 4.44
CA PHE A 78 13.16 -4.44 3.04
C PHE A 78 13.99 -5.33 2.12
N ARG A 79 13.43 -5.65 0.96
CA ARG A 79 14.15 -6.22 -0.18
C ARG A 79 13.94 -5.31 -1.39
N LEU A 80 15.04 -4.83 -1.96
CA LEU A 80 15.04 -4.06 -3.18
C LEU A 80 15.06 -4.99 -4.41
N PHE A 81 14.31 -4.61 -5.43
CA PHE A 81 14.37 -5.15 -6.78
C PHE A 81 14.68 -4.01 -7.75
N THR A 82 15.61 -4.24 -8.68
CA THR A 82 16.16 -3.22 -9.59
C THR A 82 16.04 -3.64 -11.06
N GLN A 83 16.40 -2.74 -11.98
CA GLN A 83 16.54 -3.11 -13.38
C GLN A 83 17.62 -4.17 -13.59
N GLU A 84 18.83 -3.93 -13.07
CA GLU A 84 20.01 -4.75 -13.36
C GLU A 84 19.81 -6.20 -12.91
N GLU A 85 19.17 -6.40 -11.77
CA GLU A 85 18.98 -7.73 -11.19
C GLU A 85 17.65 -8.37 -11.56
N ASN A 86 16.60 -7.56 -11.78
CA ASN A 86 15.22 -8.06 -11.85
C ASN A 86 14.46 -7.65 -13.11
N GLY A 87 15.09 -6.94 -14.05
CA GLY A 87 14.47 -6.60 -15.33
C GLY A 87 13.41 -5.48 -15.27
N LEU A 88 13.36 -4.71 -14.17
CA LEU A 88 12.50 -3.52 -14.07
C LEU A 88 12.94 -2.42 -15.04
N GLN A 89 12.07 -1.44 -15.28
CA GLN A 89 12.43 -0.26 -16.09
C GLN A 89 13.43 0.67 -15.38
N ALA A 90 14.56 0.97 -16.05
CA ALA A 90 15.47 2.07 -15.69
C ALA A 90 14.76 3.41 -15.69
N ASP A 91 15.21 4.33 -14.83
CA ASP A 91 14.93 5.77 -14.92
C ASP A 91 13.45 6.14 -15.06
N LYS A 92 12.55 5.25 -14.62
CA LYS A 92 11.11 5.44 -14.66
C LYS A 92 10.52 5.21 -13.28
N GLU A 93 9.54 6.03 -12.94
CA GLU A 93 8.88 5.99 -11.64
C GLU A 93 7.72 4.98 -11.66
N ILE A 94 7.70 4.05 -10.70
CA ILE A 94 6.53 3.19 -10.47
C ILE A 94 5.42 4.05 -9.85
N ALA A 95 4.42 4.39 -10.66
CA ALA A 95 3.32 5.30 -10.30
C ALA A 95 2.08 4.55 -9.77
N ARG A 96 1.90 3.28 -10.14
CA ARG A 96 0.84 2.42 -9.62
C ARG A 96 1.31 0.98 -9.57
N ILE A 97 0.83 0.25 -8.56
CA ILE A 97 1.02 -1.18 -8.42
C ILE A 97 -0.37 -1.79 -8.23
N ASP A 98 -0.72 -2.73 -9.11
CA ASP A 98 -1.90 -3.57 -8.96
C ASP A 98 -1.45 -5.04 -8.85
N GLN A 99 -2.32 -5.93 -8.34
CA GLN A 99 -2.04 -7.37 -8.29
C GLN A 99 -3.16 -8.15 -8.97
N ASP A 100 -2.80 -9.10 -9.82
CA ASP A 100 -3.78 -10.01 -10.43
C ASP A 100 -4.12 -11.22 -9.54
N SER A 101 -5.05 -12.05 -10.02
CA SER A 101 -5.47 -13.27 -9.32
C SER A 101 -4.39 -14.33 -9.21
N ASP A 102 -3.33 -14.26 -10.03
CA ASP A 102 -2.21 -15.20 -10.03
C ASP A 102 -1.07 -14.72 -9.11
N GLY A 103 -1.28 -13.57 -8.44
CA GLY A 103 -0.35 -12.96 -7.51
C GLY A 103 0.75 -12.13 -8.18
N LYS A 104 0.72 -11.93 -9.50
CA LYS A 104 1.69 -11.09 -10.21
C LYS A 104 1.37 -9.62 -9.98
N LEU A 105 2.41 -8.81 -9.90
CA LEU A 105 2.29 -7.37 -9.74
C LEU A 105 2.36 -6.69 -11.10
N TRP A 106 1.45 -5.76 -11.33
CA TRP A 106 1.38 -4.93 -12.52
C TRP A 106 1.98 -3.57 -12.15
N LEU A 107 3.14 -3.26 -12.71
CA LEU A 107 3.92 -2.08 -12.39
C LEU A 107 3.71 -1.05 -13.50
N PHE A 108 3.00 0.02 -13.19
CA PHE A 108 2.71 1.09 -14.14
C PHE A 108 3.74 2.20 -13.97
N TYR A 109 4.44 2.53 -15.05
CA TYR A 109 5.53 3.49 -15.02
C TYR A 109 5.12 4.83 -15.64
N ARG A 110 5.54 5.92 -15.00
CA ARG A 110 5.47 7.28 -15.57
C ARG A 110 6.85 7.90 -15.62
N ASP A 111 6.95 9.02 -16.32
CA ASP A 111 8.16 9.84 -16.27
C ASP A 111 8.36 10.38 -14.85
N GLY A 112 9.61 10.42 -14.41
CA GLY A 112 9.95 10.96 -13.10
C GLY A 112 10.03 12.49 -13.15
N ILE A 113 9.63 13.14 -12.05
CA ILE A 113 9.99 14.54 -11.72
C ILE A 113 9.31 15.64 -12.57
N GLU A 114 8.73 15.35 -13.73
CA GLU A 114 7.97 16.35 -14.50
C GLU A 114 6.50 16.48 -14.06
N ILE A 115 5.94 17.70 -14.19
CA ILE A 115 4.50 17.93 -14.07
C ILE A 115 3.83 17.38 -15.32
N ILE A 116 3.57 16.08 -15.32
CA ILE A 116 2.88 15.42 -16.41
C ILE A 116 1.36 15.72 -16.28
N PRO A 117 0.67 16.13 -17.36
CA PRO A 117 -0.78 16.23 -17.35
C PRO A 117 -1.44 14.94 -16.84
N PRO A 118 -2.49 15.00 -16.00
CA PRO A 118 -3.14 13.83 -15.42
C PRO A 118 -3.55 12.76 -16.45
N GLN A 119 -3.96 13.23 -17.64
CA GLN A 119 -4.40 12.46 -18.79
C GLN A 119 -3.26 11.92 -19.68
N SER A 120 -2.00 12.14 -19.32
CA SER A 120 -0.90 11.55 -20.08
C SER A 120 -0.85 10.04 -19.88
N PRO A 121 -0.61 9.29 -20.96
CA PRO A 121 -0.41 7.85 -20.87
C PRO A 121 0.79 7.47 -20.01
N ILE A 122 0.80 6.21 -19.59
CA ILE A 122 1.99 5.59 -18.99
C ILE A 122 3.10 5.46 -20.02
N LEU A 123 4.35 5.41 -19.54
CA LEU A 123 5.52 5.17 -20.39
C LEU A 123 5.80 3.68 -20.58
N ALA A 124 5.54 2.88 -19.56
CA ALA A 124 5.76 1.44 -19.59
C ALA A 124 4.82 0.72 -18.61
N LEU A 125 4.66 -0.58 -18.85
CA LEU A 125 3.95 -1.49 -17.98
C LEU A 125 4.75 -2.80 -17.92
N ASP A 126 5.11 -3.22 -16.71
CA ASP A 126 5.74 -4.52 -16.49
C ASP A 126 4.83 -5.42 -15.66
N ILE A 127 4.99 -6.74 -15.88
CA ILE A 127 4.45 -7.77 -14.99
C ILE A 127 5.60 -8.36 -14.20
N PHE A 128 5.58 -8.13 -12.89
CA PHE A 128 6.57 -8.63 -11.96
C PHE A 128 6.05 -9.87 -11.22
N ASP A 129 6.88 -10.90 -11.17
CA ASP A 129 6.62 -12.13 -10.41
C ASP A 129 7.33 -12.07 -9.05
N PRO A 130 6.60 -11.91 -7.92
CA PRO A 130 7.21 -11.88 -6.61
C PRO A 130 7.96 -13.14 -6.20
N LYS A 131 7.61 -14.30 -6.79
CA LYS A 131 8.23 -15.59 -6.46
C LYS A 131 9.52 -15.78 -7.21
N ALA A 132 9.55 -15.41 -8.50
CA ALA A 132 10.77 -15.45 -9.32
C ALA A 132 11.69 -14.25 -9.05
N GLY A 133 11.14 -13.13 -8.59
CA GLY A 133 11.86 -11.88 -8.43
C GLY A 133 12.27 -11.28 -9.77
N HIS A 134 11.43 -11.40 -10.80
CA HIS A 134 11.75 -10.89 -12.13
C HIS A 134 10.52 -10.24 -12.78
N ALA A 135 10.77 -9.16 -13.53
CA ALA A 135 9.79 -8.46 -14.33
C ALA A 135 9.94 -8.80 -15.81
N ALA A 136 8.82 -8.81 -16.53
CA ALA A 136 8.79 -8.86 -17.97
C ALA A 136 7.91 -7.73 -18.52
N PRO A 137 8.32 -7.05 -19.61
CA PRO A 137 7.49 -6.03 -20.24
C PRO A 137 6.15 -6.59 -20.68
N PHE A 138 5.08 -5.86 -20.40
CA PHE A 138 3.71 -6.23 -20.76
C PHE A 138 3.57 -6.66 -22.22
N ASP A 139 4.14 -5.86 -23.13
CA ASP A 139 4.04 -6.10 -24.56
C ASP A 139 4.71 -7.41 -25.00
N SER A 140 5.67 -7.94 -24.22
CA SER A 140 6.29 -9.24 -24.49
C SER A 140 5.44 -10.43 -24.04
N LEU A 141 4.61 -10.24 -23.01
CA LEU A 141 3.71 -11.26 -22.47
C LEU A 141 2.36 -11.30 -23.19
N PHE A 142 1.91 -10.14 -23.70
CA PHE A 142 0.58 -9.97 -24.28
C PHE A 142 0.61 -9.60 -25.77
N THR A 143 1.71 -9.88 -26.48
CA THR A 143 1.90 -9.51 -27.89
C THR A 143 0.71 -9.93 -28.75
N GLY A 144 -0.03 -8.97 -29.29
CA GLY A 144 -1.22 -9.19 -30.14
C GLY A 144 -2.50 -9.66 -29.42
N ASN A 145 -2.44 -9.90 -28.10
CA ASN A 145 -3.56 -10.43 -27.31
C ASN A 145 -4.23 -9.37 -26.44
N ALA A 146 -3.59 -8.22 -26.20
CA ALA A 146 -4.19 -7.09 -25.51
C ALA A 146 -5.06 -6.25 -26.46
N PRO A 147 -6.26 -5.79 -26.04
CA PRO A 147 -7.14 -4.96 -26.87
C PRO A 147 -6.70 -3.48 -26.94
N PHE A 148 -5.55 -3.14 -26.37
CA PHE A 148 -4.97 -1.80 -26.28
C PHE A 148 -3.45 -1.88 -26.34
N LYS A 149 -2.81 -0.74 -26.62
CA LYS A 149 -1.35 -0.59 -26.51
C LYS A 149 -0.99 0.05 -25.17
N THR A 150 0.22 -0.21 -24.67
CA THR A 150 0.75 0.46 -23.46
C THR A 150 0.65 1.99 -23.54
N SER A 151 0.93 2.58 -24.70
CA SER A 151 0.83 4.02 -24.95
C SER A 151 -0.60 4.58 -24.97
N GLU A 152 -1.62 3.73 -24.89
CA GLU A 152 -3.02 4.15 -24.76
C GLU A 152 -3.47 4.18 -23.30
N ILE A 153 -2.73 3.57 -22.37
CA ILE A 153 -3.16 3.37 -20.98
C ILE A 153 -2.98 4.66 -20.17
N LEU A 154 -4.05 5.05 -19.49
CA LEU A 154 -4.10 6.15 -18.54
C LEU A 154 -4.11 5.63 -17.10
N LEU A 155 -3.70 6.48 -16.14
CA LEU A 155 -3.70 6.17 -14.71
C LEU A 155 -4.73 7.00 -13.94
N PRO A 156 -6.03 6.69 -14.05
CA PRO A 156 -6.99 7.18 -13.08
C PRO A 156 -6.64 6.66 -11.69
N LYS A 157 -7.09 7.38 -10.66
CA LYS A 157 -7.18 6.83 -9.31
C LYS A 157 -8.32 5.82 -9.29
N ILE A 158 -7.99 4.56 -9.03
CA ILE A 158 -8.97 3.47 -8.99
C ILE A 158 -9.15 3.00 -7.56
N LEU A 159 -10.38 3.01 -7.08
CA LEU A 159 -10.77 2.43 -5.80
C LEU A 159 -11.64 1.20 -6.04
N ASP A 160 -11.04 0.02 -5.90
CA ASP A 160 -11.74 -1.26 -5.97
C ASP A 160 -11.50 -2.03 -4.67
N PRO A 161 -12.53 -2.26 -3.83
CA PRO A 161 -12.41 -3.07 -2.61
C PRO A 161 -11.86 -4.48 -2.87
N LYS A 162 -12.07 -5.01 -4.08
CA LYS A 162 -11.57 -6.33 -4.50
C LYS A 162 -10.17 -6.28 -5.11
N LYS A 163 -9.57 -5.08 -5.22
CA LYS A 163 -8.23 -4.83 -5.77
C LYS A 163 -7.97 -5.53 -7.12
N ARG A 164 -8.98 -5.52 -8.01
CA ARG A 164 -8.82 -6.13 -9.34
C ARG A 164 -7.99 -5.21 -10.23
N VAL A 165 -7.42 -5.78 -11.28
CA VAL A 165 -6.63 -5.03 -12.27
C VAL A 165 -7.57 -4.38 -13.29
N TRP A 166 -7.44 -3.06 -13.42
CA TRP A 166 -8.25 -2.23 -14.31
C TRP A 166 -7.37 -1.39 -15.23
N ILE A 167 -7.74 -1.34 -16.51
CA ILE A 167 -7.04 -0.58 -17.54
C ILE A 167 -8.01 0.42 -18.15
N HIS A 168 -7.74 1.71 -17.96
CA HIS A 168 -8.45 2.79 -18.65
C HIS A 168 -7.58 3.29 -19.80
N THR A 169 -8.17 3.52 -20.97
CA THR A 169 -7.43 4.01 -22.14
C THR A 169 -7.84 5.42 -22.53
N ASN A 170 -6.97 6.12 -23.24
CA ASN A 170 -7.23 7.43 -23.84
C ASN A 170 -8.29 7.41 -24.95
N ARG A 171 -8.76 6.21 -25.35
CA ARG A 171 -9.92 6.02 -26.22
C ARG A 171 -11.25 6.01 -25.44
N GLY A 172 -11.19 6.24 -24.12
CA GLY A 172 -12.34 6.25 -23.22
C GLY A 172 -12.88 4.85 -22.92
N GLU A 173 -12.05 3.82 -23.05
CA GLU A 173 -12.41 2.44 -22.74
C GLU A 173 -11.96 2.07 -21.33
N LEU A 174 -12.72 1.19 -20.69
CA LEU A 174 -12.37 0.59 -19.41
C LEU A 174 -12.40 -0.93 -19.54
N PHE A 175 -11.26 -1.56 -19.24
CA PHE A 175 -11.09 -3.00 -19.23
C PHE A 175 -10.82 -3.49 -17.82
N ARG A 176 -11.30 -4.69 -17.53
CA ARG A 176 -10.94 -5.46 -16.34
C ARG A 176 -10.14 -6.67 -16.78
N TYR A 177 -9.00 -6.92 -16.14
CA TYR A 177 -8.21 -8.12 -16.36
C TYR A 177 -8.56 -9.20 -15.34
N GLY A 178 -8.56 -10.46 -15.78
CA GLY A 178 -8.72 -11.63 -14.91
C GLY A 178 -8.76 -12.92 -15.72
N ASN A 179 -8.27 -14.02 -15.14
CA ASN A 179 -8.17 -15.32 -15.79
C ASN A 179 -7.45 -15.25 -17.16
N GLY A 180 -6.35 -14.49 -17.23
CA GLY A 180 -5.55 -14.35 -18.45
C GLY A 180 -6.19 -13.50 -19.57
N ARG A 181 -7.32 -12.82 -19.33
CA ARG A 181 -8.07 -12.12 -20.39
C ARG A 181 -8.53 -10.73 -19.96
N PHE A 182 -8.64 -9.85 -20.95
CA PHE A 182 -9.24 -8.53 -20.79
C PHE A 182 -10.72 -8.56 -21.17
N LYS A 183 -11.58 -8.14 -20.24
CA LYS A 183 -13.00 -7.89 -20.51
C LYS A 183 -13.23 -6.39 -20.58
N LYS A 184 -13.74 -5.89 -21.71
CA LYS A 184 -14.23 -4.51 -21.81
C LYS A 184 -15.50 -4.37 -20.97
N ILE A 185 -15.50 -3.41 -20.05
CA ILE A 185 -16.61 -3.15 -19.13
C ILE A 185 -17.39 -1.91 -19.56
N TYR A 186 -16.69 -0.90 -20.06
CA TYR A 186 -17.30 0.36 -20.45
C TYR A 186 -16.54 0.99 -21.64
N ARG A 187 -17.25 1.81 -22.42
CA ARG A 187 -16.66 2.69 -23.44
C ARG A 187 -17.52 3.93 -23.58
N GLN A 188 -16.87 5.09 -23.54
CA GLN A 188 -17.45 6.37 -23.94
C GLN A 188 -16.38 7.16 -24.69
N GLU A 189 -16.66 7.52 -25.94
CA GLU A 189 -15.67 8.20 -26.77
C GLU A 189 -15.28 9.56 -26.19
N ALA A 190 -13.98 9.87 -26.27
CA ALA A 190 -13.38 11.10 -25.75
C ALA A 190 -13.63 11.37 -24.25
N ALA A 191 -14.01 10.35 -23.48
CA ALA A 191 -14.11 10.46 -22.02
C ALA A 191 -12.78 10.10 -21.35
N PHE A 192 -12.33 10.96 -20.46
CA PHE A 192 -11.24 10.69 -19.52
C PHE A 192 -11.81 10.70 -18.12
N PHE A 193 -11.57 9.62 -17.38
CA PHE A 193 -11.94 9.53 -15.97
C PHE A 193 -10.69 9.80 -15.14
N GLN A 194 -10.77 10.74 -14.21
CA GLN A 194 -9.72 10.96 -13.22
C GLN A 194 -9.86 9.96 -12.07
N TYR A 195 -11.10 9.58 -11.76
CA TYR A 195 -11.45 8.70 -10.67
C TYR A 195 -12.39 7.61 -11.14
N ILE A 196 -12.08 6.37 -10.75
CA ILE A 196 -12.93 5.22 -10.98
C ILE A 196 -13.13 4.54 -9.63
N SER A 197 -14.35 4.42 -9.16
CA SER A 197 -14.66 3.74 -7.91
C SER A 197 -15.66 2.62 -8.15
N ILE A 198 -15.46 1.50 -7.45
CA ILE A 198 -16.39 0.38 -7.45
C ILE A 198 -16.88 0.18 -6.02
N ASP A 199 -18.20 0.21 -5.84
CA ASP A 199 -18.78 -0.04 -4.52
C ASP A 199 -18.92 -1.54 -4.20
N GLN A 200 -19.33 -1.84 -2.97
CA GLN A 200 -19.50 -3.23 -2.50
C GLN A 200 -20.59 -4.01 -3.27
N THR A 201 -21.49 -3.29 -3.94
CA THR A 201 -22.57 -3.86 -4.77
C THR A 201 -22.18 -3.96 -6.25
N GLU A 202 -20.91 -3.73 -6.60
CA GLU A 202 -20.36 -3.78 -7.96
C GLU A 202 -20.85 -2.66 -8.89
N ASN A 203 -21.38 -1.55 -8.37
CA ASN A 203 -21.66 -0.40 -9.23
C ASN A 203 -20.37 0.36 -9.54
N LEU A 204 -20.28 0.84 -10.78
CA LEU A 204 -19.16 1.59 -11.31
C LEU A 204 -19.47 3.09 -11.29
N TRP A 205 -18.63 3.86 -10.61
CA TRP A 205 -18.72 5.31 -10.51
C TRP A 205 -17.53 5.94 -11.24
N LEU A 206 -17.83 6.81 -12.21
CA LEU A 206 -16.85 7.43 -13.11
C LEU A 206 -16.88 8.95 -12.89
N GLY A 207 -15.72 9.55 -12.62
CA GLY A 207 -15.58 10.98 -12.36
C GLY A 207 -14.24 11.56 -12.78
#